data_AF-R5GTK1-F1
#
_entry.id   AF-R5GTK1-F1
#
_cell.length_a   1.000
_cell.length_b   1.000
_cell.length_c   1.000
_cell.angle_alpha   90.00
_cell.angle_beta   90.00
_cell.angle_gamma   90.00
#
_symmetry.space_group_name_H-M   'P 1'
#
loop_
_entity.id
_entity.type
_entity.pdbx_description
1 polymer ?
#
loop_
_entity_poly.entity_id
_entity_poly.type
_entity_poly.pdbx_seq_one_letter_code
_entity_poly.pdbx_strand_id
1 'polypeptide(L)' 'MKVHIGQAIEHVVREQGRSPSWLAGQLHCDRTNIYKIFKRESIDTALLQRISDVLDFDFFHLFVEDKDGL' A
#
# COMPACT_ATOMS: atom_id res chain seq x y z
N MET A 1 -7.06 -9.47 13.21
CA MET A 1 -7.89 -9.00 12.06
C MET A 1 -7.04 -9.14 10.79
N LYS A 2 -7.55 -9.57 9.64
CA LYS A 2 -6.71 -9.78 8.44
C LYS A 2 -6.65 -8.51 7.60
N VAL A 3 -5.49 -7.86 7.57
CA VAL A 3 -5.26 -6.64 6.76
C VAL A 3 -5.20 -7.00 5.29
N HIS A 4 -5.99 -6.31 4.46
CA HIS A 4 -5.90 -6.41 3.01
C HIS A 4 -5.01 -5.27 2.49
N ILE A 5 -3.72 -5.55 2.26
CA ILE A 5 -2.73 -4.50 1.99
C ILE A 5 -3.03 -3.69 0.74
N GLY A 6 -3.54 -4.33 -0.32
CA GLY A 6 -3.91 -3.64 -1.56
C GLY A 6 -4.97 -2.54 -1.35
N GLN A 7 -5.95 -2.79 -0.48
CA GLN A 7 -7.02 -1.84 -0.18
C GLN A 7 -6.50 -0.72 0.72
N ALA A 8 -5.62 -1.04 1.68
CA ALA A 8 -4.96 -0.02 2.51
C ALA A 8 -4.12 0.94 1.66
N ILE A 9 -3.35 0.42 0.70
CA ILE A 9 -2.58 1.25 -0.24
C ILE A 9 -3.52 2.13 -1.07
N GLU A 10 -4.61 1.57 -1.62
CA GLU A 10 -5.58 2.35 -2.38
C GLU A 10 -6.21 3.48 -1.55
N HIS A 11 -6.50 3.21 -0.28
CA HIS A 11 -7.04 4.19 0.65
C HIS A 11 -6.06 5.35 0.84
N VAL A 12 -4.81 5.07 1.24
CA VAL A 12 -3.78 6.11 1.47
C VAL A 12 -3.50 6.93 0.20
N VAL A 13 -3.44 6.28 -0.98
CA VAL A 13 -3.29 7.00 -2.26
C VAL A 13 -4.42 8.03 -2.44
N ARG A 14 -5.66 7.63 -2.19
CA ARG A 14 -6.84 8.49 -2.38
C ARG A 14 -6.95 9.56 -1.30
N GLU A 15 -6.63 9.25 -0.05
CA GLU A 15 -6.59 10.21 1.05
C GLU A 15 -5.58 11.33 0.81
N GLN A 16 -4.43 11.01 0.21
CA GLN A 16 -3.43 12.00 -0.19
C GLN A 16 -3.83 12.80 -1.46
N GLY A 17 -5.04 12.60 -1.99
CA GLY A 17 -5.52 13.26 -3.22
C GLY A 17 -4.79 12.80 -4.49
N ARG A 18 -4.07 11.67 -4.43
CA ARG A 18 -3.28 11.12 -5.54
C ARG A 18 -4.13 10.14 -6.34
N SER A 19 -3.77 9.96 -7.62
CA SER A 19 -4.46 9.03 -8.52
C SER A 19 -3.69 7.71 -8.68
N PRO A 20 -4.34 6.61 -9.08
CA PRO A 20 -3.63 5.37 -9.42
C PRO A 20 -2.60 5.55 -10.54
N SER A 21 -2.84 6.47 -11.48
CA SER A 21 -1.87 6.82 -12.53
C SER A 21 -0.65 7.53 -11.98
N TRP A 22 -0.83 8.37 -10.95
CA TRP A 22 0.29 9.03 -10.27
C TRP A 22 1.19 7.98 -9.61
N LEU A 23 0.61 7.01 -8.88
CA LEU A 23 1.38 5.94 -8.24
C LEU A 23 2.10 5.07 -9.29
N ALA A 24 1.44 4.76 -10.40
CA ALA A 24 2.04 4.05 -11.53
C ALA A 24 3.30 4.76 -12.05
N GLY A 25 3.24 6.09 -12.17
CA GLY A 25 4.39 6.92 -12.55
C GLY A 25 5.53 6.86 -11.55
N GLN A 26 5.24 6.90 -10.25
CA GLN A 26 6.27 6.81 -9.20
C GLN A 26 6.93 5.42 -9.13
N LEU A 27 6.17 4.36 -9.41
CA LEU A 27 6.69 2.99 -9.40
C LEU A 27 7.31 2.56 -10.74
N HIS A 28 7.28 3.43 -11.76
CA HIS A 28 7.70 3.16 -13.13
C HIS A 28 7.02 1.90 -13.71
N CYS A 29 5.70 1.77 -13.51
CA CYS A 29 4.92 0.64 -14.00
C CYS A 29 3.61 1.06 -14.65
N ASP A 30 2.95 0.15 -15.35
CA ASP A 30 1.63 0.42 -15.93
C ASP A 30 0.54 0.59 -14.88
N ARG A 31 -0.43 1.46 -15.18
CA ARG A 31 -1.62 1.69 -14.34
C ARG A 31 -2.40 0.40 -14.06
N THR A 32 -2.42 -0.54 -15.00
CA THR A 32 -3.06 -1.84 -14.82
C THR A 32 -2.42 -2.66 -13.70
N ASN A 33 -1.11 -2.52 -13.48
CA ASN A 33 -0.42 -3.19 -12.38
C ASN A 33 -0.82 -2.60 -11.02
N ILE A 34 -1.08 -1.29 -10.95
CA ILE A 34 -1.60 -0.65 -9.73
C ILE A 34 -2.97 -1.23 -9.36
N TYR A 35 -3.89 -1.36 -10.31
CA TYR A 35 -5.19 -1.98 -10.04
C TYR A 35 -5.09 -3.46 -9.64
N LYS A 36 -4.08 -4.19 -10.13
CA LYS A 36 -3.80 -5.55 -9.66
C LYS A 36 -3.28 -5.54 -8.22
N ILE A 37 -2.40 -4.59 -7.86
CA ILE A 37 -1.91 -4.41 -6.49
C ILE A 37 -3.08 -4.14 -5.53
N PHE A 38 -4.01 -3.26 -5.90
CA PHE A 38 -5.15 -2.92 -5.04
C PHE A 38 -6.07 -4.11 -4.74
N LYS A 39 -6.12 -5.10 -5.63
CA LYS A 39 -6.90 -6.34 -5.47
C LYS A 39 -6.15 -7.45 -4.72
N ARG A 40 -4.89 -7.25 -4.38
CA ARG A 40 -4.08 -8.25 -3.68
C ARG A 40 -4.17 -8.07 -2.18
N GLU A 41 -4.54 -9.15 -1.50
CA GLU A 41 -4.59 -9.20 -0.05
C GLU A 41 -3.21 -9.01 0.58
N SER A 42 -2.16 -9.53 -0.09
CA SER A 42 -0.76 -9.39 0.29
C SER A 42 0.11 -9.10 -0.93
N ILE A 43 1.25 -8.43 -0.71
CA ILE A 43 2.30 -8.21 -1.68
C ILE A 43 3.66 -8.54 -1.05
N ASP A 44 4.70 -8.68 -1.87
CA ASP A 44 6.04 -8.87 -1.34
C ASP A 44 6.53 -7.63 -0.59
N THR A 45 7.45 -7.84 0.36
CA THR A 45 7.96 -6.80 1.25
C THR A 45 8.75 -5.73 0.51
N ALA A 46 9.42 -6.07 -0.60
CA ALA A 46 10.19 -5.12 -1.40
C ALA A 46 9.26 -4.13 -2.11
N LEU A 47 8.16 -4.63 -2.70
CA LEU A 47 7.13 -3.78 -3.29
C LEU A 47 6.43 -2.93 -2.22
N LEU A 48 6.12 -3.52 -1.06
CA LEU A 48 5.52 -2.78 0.05
C LEU A 48 6.41 -1.64 0.55
N GLN A 49 7.72 -1.89 0.69
CA GLN A 49 8.68 -0.86 1.08
C GLN A 49 8.70 0.29 0.06
N ARG A 50 8.82 -0.02 -1.24
CA ARG A 50 8.84 1.00 -2.28
C ARG A 50 7.56 1.85 -2.28
N ILE A 51 6.41 1.23 -2.06
CA ILE A 51 5.12 1.93 -1.96
C ILE A 51 5.08 2.81 -0.70
N SER A 52 5.62 2.30 0.42
CA SER A 52 5.75 3.04 1.68
C SER A 52 6.58 4.30 1.49
N ASP A 53 7.73 4.19 0.80
CA ASP A 53 8.63 5.30 0.53
C ASP A 53 7.96 6.36 -0.38
N VAL A 54 7.25 5.92 -1.42
CA VAL A 54 6.55 6.82 -2.37
C VAL A 54 5.39 7.56 -1.69
N LEU A 55 4.68 6.89 -0.78
CA LEU A 55 3.53 7.44 -0.07
C LEU A 55 3.91 8.12 1.24
N ASP A 56 5.17 8.06 1.67
CA ASP A 56 5.62 8.52 2.99
C ASP A 56 4.71 7.98 4.11
N PHE A 57 4.40 6.69 4.03
CA PHE A 57 3.48 6.00 4.94
C PHE A 57 4.01 4.60 5.25
N ASP A 58 4.17 4.29 6.54
CA ASP A 58 4.62 2.98 7.00
C ASP A 58 3.47 1.96 7.01
N PHE A 59 3.34 1.20 5.94
CA PHE A 59 2.34 0.14 5.85
C PHE A 59 2.67 -1.10 6.70
N PHE A 60 3.88 -1.25 7.22
CA PHE A 60 4.25 -2.41 8.04
C PHE A 60 3.60 -2.34 9.42
N HIS A 61 3.35 -1.14 9.95
CA HIS A 61 2.62 -0.95 11.21
C HIS A 61 1.22 -1.57 11.20
N LEU A 62 0.59 -1.72 10.04
CA LEU A 62 -0.72 -2.38 9.94
C LEU A 62 -0.69 -3.86 10.34
N PHE A 63 0.47 -4.50 10.27
CA PHE A 63 0.65 -5.91 10.67
C PHE A 63 1.05 -6.09 12.13
N VAL A 64 1.39 -5.00 12.83
CA VAL A 64 1.68 -5.05 14.25
C VAL A 64 0.34 -5.11 14.98
N GLU A 65 -0.01 -6.29 15.50
CA GLU A 65 -1.09 -6.36 16.48
C GLU A 65 -0.63 -5.62 17.73
N ASP A 66 -1.37 -4.58 18.10
CA ASP A 66 -1.19 -3.91 19.37
C ASP A 66 -1.38 -4.94 20.48
N LYS A 67 -0.28 -5.38 21.08
CA LYS A 67 -0.29 -6.21 22.28
C LYS A 67 -0.33 -5.28 23.48
N ASP A 68 -1.39 -4.49 23.59
CA ASP A 68 -1.76 -3.88 24.85
C ASP A 68 -2.20 -4.99 25.82
N GLY A 69 -1.38 -5.22 26.85
CA GLY A 69 -1.70 -6.11 27.97
C GLY A 69 -0.54 -6.96 28.48
N LEU A 70 0.50 -6.33 29.01
CA LEU A 70 1.33 -6.90 30.10
C LEU A 70 0.69 -6.55 31.44
#